data_AF-A0A4D7DBM0-F1
#
_entry.id   AF-A0A4D7DBM0-F1
#
_cell.length_a   1.000
_cell.length_b   1.000
_cell.length_c   1.000
_cell.angle_alpha   90.00
_cell.angle_beta   90.00
_cell.angle_gamma   90.00
#
_symmetry.space_group_name_H-M   'P 1'
#
loop_
_entity.id
_entity.type
_entity.pdbx_description
1 polymer ?
#
loop_
_entity_poly.entity_id
_entity_poly.type
_entity_poly.pdbx_seq_one_letter_code
_entity_poly.pdbx_strand_id
1 'polypeptide(L)'
;MSVLLDACGIPFDPRPLIARWKQGDSDAIRLLWEHLHHQGELGSASFAAVPDLVDLLGALDQPDWNVYALVATIEEVRSLKGEMPPVALASAYSTAWTSVLPFALRDLAGASEDKLVLSLIAVIAHAKGQHTLGALALCTEDERQEMLG
;
A
#
# COMPACT_ATOMS: atom_id res chain seq x y z
N MET A 1 -13.75 15.36 12.87
CA MET A 1 -12.74 14.70 12.01
C MET A 1 -12.41 15.65 10.88
N SER A 2 -11.12 15.86 10.60
CA SER A 2 -10.71 16.63 9.42
C SER A 2 -11.17 15.92 8.15
N VAL A 3 -11.53 16.68 7.12
CA VAL A 3 -11.86 16.13 5.80
C VAL A 3 -10.61 15.43 5.24
N LEU A 4 -10.78 14.18 4.81
CA LEU A 4 -9.74 13.44 4.09
C LEU A 4 -9.74 13.86 2.63
N LEU A 5 -8.55 13.96 2.04
CA LEU A 5 -8.34 14.38 0.66
C LEU A 5 -7.66 13.24 -0.11
N ASP A 6 -8.10 13.00 -1.33
CA ASP A 6 -7.44 12.09 -2.28
C ASP A 6 -6.12 12.69 -2.81
N ALA A 7 -5.42 11.93 -3.66
CA ALA A 7 -4.16 12.34 -4.29
C ALA A 7 -4.27 13.60 -5.16
N CYS A 8 -5.47 13.98 -5.59
CA CYS A 8 -5.74 15.19 -6.37
C CYS A 8 -6.19 16.38 -5.48
N GLY A 9 -6.28 16.20 -4.16
CA GLY A 9 -6.74 17.22 -3.22
C GLY A 9 -8.25 17.35 -3.08
N ILE A 10 -9.02 16.34 -3.51
CA ILE A 10 -10.49 16.33 -3.48
C ILE A 10 -10.98 15.58 -2.23
N PRO A 11 -12.02 16.06 -1.53
CA PRO A 11 -12.62 15.33 -0.40
C PRO A 11 -13.00 13.89 -0.75
N PHE A 12 -12.43 12.93 -0.02
CA PHE A 12 -12.59 11.50 -0.31
C PHE A 12 -12.41 10.64 0.94
N ASP A 13 -13.32 9.68 1.14
CA ASP A 13 -13.24 8.67 2.20
C ASP A 13 -12.98 7.30 1.56
N PRO A 14 -11.85 6.63 1.84
CA PRO A 14 -11.51 5.34 1.23
C PRO A 14 -12.33 4.16 1.78
N ARG A 15 -12.89 4.28 2.99
CA ARG A 15 -13.50 3.16 3.72
C ARG A 15 -14.64 2.46 2.97
N PRO A 16 -15.56 3.18 2.29
CA PRO A 16 -16.60 2.54 1.49
C PRO A 16 -16.06 1.68 0.35
N LEU A 17 -14.97 2.09 -0.30
CA LEU A 17 -14.35 1.29 -1.37
C LEU A 17 -13.59 0.09 -0.82
N ILE A 18 -12.89 0.23 0.31
CA ILE A 18 -12.26 -0.91 1.00
C ILE A 18 -13.33 -1.95 1.40
N ALA A 19 -14.48 -1.50 1.91
CA ALA A 19 -15.59 -2.38 2.25
C ALA A 19 -16.19 -3.09 1.03
N ARG A 20 -16.32 -2.39 -0.11
CA ARG A 20 -16.76 -2.98 -1.39
C ARG A 20 -15.78 -4.04 -1.90
N TRP A 21 -14.48 -3.75 -1.85
CA TRP A 21 -13.45 -4.72 -2.22
C TRP A 21 -13.56 -6.00 -1.38
N LYS A 22 -13.73 -5.85 -0.07
CA LYS A 22 -13.95 -6.99 0.85
C LYS A 22 -15.19 -7.84 0.49
N GLN A 23 -16.18 -7.26 -0.19
CA GLN A 23 -17.38 -7.95 -0.66
C GLN A 23 -17.23 -8.57 -2.06
N GLY A 24 -16.04 -8.50 -2.66
CA GLY A 24 -15.73 -9.07 -3.98
C GLY A 24 -16.02 -8.13 -5.15
N ASP A 25 -16.23 -6.84 -4.91
CA ASP A 25 -16.38 -5.85 -5.98
C ASP A 25 -15.02 -5.55 -6.63
N SER A 26 -14.79 -6.14 -7.81
CA SER A 26 -13.51 -6.04 -8.50
C SER A 26 -13.15 -4.61 -8.95
N ASP A 27 -14.13 -3.72 -9.12
CA ASP A 27 -13.89 -2.33 -9.52
C ASP A 27 -13.35 -1.48 -8.37
N ALA A 28 -13.58 -1.89 -7.12
CA ALA A 28 -13.24 -1.09 -5.95
C ALA A 28 -11.73 -0.85 -5.82
N ILE A 29 -10.89 -1.85 -6.14
CA ILE A 29 -9.43 -1.70 -6.05
C ILE A 29 -8.89 -0.72 -7.10
N ARG A 30 -9.45 -0.73 -8.32
CA ARG A 30 -9.10 0.24 -9.37
C ARG A 30 -9.41 1.67 -8.91
N LEU A 31 -10.58 1.89 -8.34
CA LEU A 31 -10.97 3.19 -7.80
C LEU A 31 -10.09 3.61 -6.61
N LEU A 32 -9.68 2.66 -5.76
CA LEU A 32 -8.72 2.94 -4.69
C LEU A 32 -7.38 3.41 -5.24
N TRP A 33 -6.84 2.76 -6.29
CA TRP A 33 -5.64 3.24 -6.96
C TRP A 33 -5.81 4.66 -7.49
N GLU A 34 -6.89 4.92 -8.23
CA GLU A 34 -7.16 6.24 -8.85
C GLU A 34 -7.19 7.39 -7.83
N HIS A 35 -7.77 7.16 -6.64
CA HIS A 35 -7.89 8.18 -5.60
C HIS A 35 -6.69 8.23 -4.64
N LEU A 36 -6.10 7.10 -4.27
CA LEU A 36 -5.08 7.06 -3.24
C LEU A 36 -3.66 7.32 -3.77
N HIS A 37 -3.45 7.16 -5.08
CA HIS A 37 -2.19 7.43 -5.74
C HIS A 37 -2.43 7.94 -7.16
N HIS A 38 -2.09 9.20 -7.42
CA HIS A 38 -2.23 9.79 -8.76
C HIS A 38 -0.95 10.49 -9.17
N GLN A 39 -0.28 10.00 -10.22
CA GLN A 39 0.93 10.60 -10.78
C GLN A 39 2.03 10.89 -9.74
N GLY A 40 2.21 9.98 -8.77
CA GLY A 40 3.18 10.16 -7.69
C GLY A 40 2.73 11.10 -6.58
N GLU A 41 1.47 11.54 -6.55
CA GLU A 41 0.88 12.33 -5.45
C GLU A 41 0.11 11.46 -4.47
N LEU A 42 0.10 11.89 -3.20
CA LEU A 42 -0.69 11.30 -2.13
C LEU A 42 -1.58 12.37 -1.47
N GLY A 43 -2.68 11.91 -0.89
CA GLY A 43 -3.55 12.73 -0.06
C GLY A 43 -3.62 12.21 1.37
N SER A 44 -4.30 12.95 2.25
CA SER A 44 -4.54 12.48 3.62
C SER A 44 -5.36 11.19 3.66
N ALA A 45 -6.19 10.94 2.64
CA ALA A 45 -6.90 9.67 2.47
C ALA A 45 -5.94 8.49 2.23
N SER A 46 -4.81 8.69 1.56
CA SER A 46 -3.79 7.64 1.34
C SER A 46 -3.22 7.15 2.67
N PHE A 47 -2.87 8.08 3.56
CA PHE A 47 -2.42 7.72 4.91
C PHE A 47 -3.53 7.11 5.77
N ALA A 48 -4.76 7.60 5.63
CA ALA A 48 -5.91 7.06 6.37
C ALA A 48 -6.30 5.65 5.92
N ALA A 49 -6.08 5.31 4.64
CA ALA A 49 -6.42 4.00 4.09
C ALA A 49 -5.49 2.88 4.56
N VAL A 50 -4.21 3.16 4.82
CA VAL A 50 -3.22 2.10 5.12
C VAL A 50 -3.62 1.21 6.31
N PRO A 51 -4.06 1.74 7.48
CA PRO A 51 -4.56 0.89 8.56
C PRO A 51 -5.73 -0.02 8.13
N ASP A 52 -6.72 0.51 7.43
CA ASP A 52 -7.89 -0.25 6.99
C ASP A 52 -7.53 -1.32 5.94
N LEU A 53 -6.57 -1.04 5.05
CA LEU A 53 -6.03 -1.99 4.07
C LEU A 53 -5.23 -3.11 4.76
N VAL A 54 -4.46 -2.78 5.80
CA VAL A 54 -3.72 -3.79 6.59
C VAL A 54 -4.66 -4.68 7.39
N ASP A 55 -5.71 -4.11 7.99
CA ASP A 55 -6.75 -4.88 8.67
C ASP A 55 -7.49 -5.82 7.70
N LEU A 56 -7.73 -5.36 6.48
CA LEU A 56 -8.27 -6.20 5.40
C LEU A 56 -7.33 -7.38 5.11
N LEU A 57 -6.03 -7.14 4.89
CA LEU A 57 -5.04 -8.20 4.61
C LEU A 57 -4.98 -9.25 5.73
N GLY A 58 -5.10 -8.83 6.99
CA GLY A 58 -5.17 -9.72 8.14
C GLY A 58 -6.44 -10.60 8.17
N ALA A 59 -7.51 -10.18 7.51
CA ALA A 59 -8.82 -10.83 7.50
C ALA A 59 -9.11 -11.66 6.23
N LEU A 60 -8.25 -11.59 5.21
CA LEU A 60 -8.42 -12.37 3.98
C LEU A 60 -7.94 -13.81 4.16
N ASP A 61 -8.67 -14.76 3.58
CA ASP A 61 -8.29 -16.18 3.54
C ASP A 61 -7.13 -16.45 2.57
N GLN A 62 -7.00 -15.63 1.53
CA GLN A 62 -5.94 -15.70 0.53
C GLN A 62 -5.25 -14.34 0.40
N PRO A 63 -3.92 -14.32 0.20
CA PRO A 63 -3.19 -13.07 0.04
C PRO A 63 -3.61 -12.34 -1.24
N ASP A 64 -3.57 -11.01 -1.19
CA ASP A 64 -4.00 -10.14 -2.27
C ASP A 64 -2.84 -9.22 -2.69
N TRP A 65 -2.22 -9.55 -3.81
CA TRP A 65 -1.09 -8.79 -4.34
C TRP A 65 -1.44 -7.32 -4.59
N ASN A 66 -2.68 -7.02 -4.94
CA ASN A 66 -3.09 -5.69 -5.36
C ASN A 66 -3.23 -4.75 -4.14
N VAL A 67 -3.73 -5.29 -3.03
CA VAL A 67 -3.77 -4.58 -1.75
C VAL A 67 -2.35 -4.39 -1.19
N TYR A 68 -1.49 -5.42 -1.23
CA TYR A 68 -0.08 -5.28 -0.82
C TYR A 68 0.67 -4.25 -1.66
N ALA A 69 0.50 -4.26 -2.99
CA ALA A 69 1.12 -3.32 -3.89
C ALA A 69 0.68 -1.87 -3.60
N LEU A 70 -0.62 -1.65 -3.38
CA LEU A 70 -1.14 -0.32 -3.04
C LEU A 70 -0.55 0.22 -1.74
N VAL A 71 -0.49 -0.61 -0.69
CA VAL A 71 0.13 -0.25 0.60
C VAL A 71 1.61 0.09 0.42
N ALA A 72 2.35 -0.70 -0.37
CA ALA A 72 3.76 -0.45 -0.65
C ALA A 72 3.97 0.86 -1.43
N THR A 73 3.19 1.11 -2.49
CA THR A 73 3.31 2.34 -3.29
C THR A 73 3.04 3.60 -2.48
N ILE A 74 2.05 3.58 -1.56
CA ILE A 74 1.81 4.74 -0.67
C ILE A 74 3.06 5.06 0.16
N GLU A 75 3.73 4.05 0.68
CA GLU A 75 4.94 4.23 1.50
C GLU A 75 6.18 4.57 0.68
N GLU A 76 6.30 4.03 -0.53
CA GLU A 76 7.33 4.42 -1.50
C GLU A 76 7.24 5.92 -1.79
N VAL A 77 6.07 6.40 -2.22
CA VAL A 77 5.87 7.81 -2.57
C VAL A 77 6.08 8.70 -1.36
N ARG A 78 5.56 8.30 -0.18
CA ARG A 78 5.79 9.00 1.08
C ARG A 78 7.29 9.13 1.38
N SER A 79 8.02 8.02 1.29
CA SER A 79 9.46 7.99 1.58
C SER A 79 10.26 8.80 0.57
N LEU A 80 9.93 8.72 -0.73
CA LEU A 80 10.60 9.43 -1.80
C LEU A 80 10.47 10.95 -1.64
N LYS A 81 9.27 11.41 -1.27
CA LYS A 81 8.98 12.84 -1.08
C LYS A 81 9.32 13.37 0.30
N GLY A 82 9.64 12.48 1.25
CA GLY A 82 9.83 12.86 2.66
C GLY A 82 8.53 13.36 3.31
N GLU A 83 7.37 12.90 2.81
CA GLU A 83 6.07 13.28 3.36
C GLU A 83 5.84 12.62 4.72
N MET A 84 5.20 13.36 5.61
CA MET A 84 4.81 12.88 6.92
C MET A 84 3.29 12.73 6.97
N PRO A 85 2.76 11.60 7.47
CA PRO A 85 1.33 11.48 7.70
C PRO A 85 0.82 12.62 8.60
N PRO A 86 -0.39 13.14 8.37
CA PRO A 86 -1.01 14.11 9.27
C PRO A 86 -0.96 13.64 10.73
N VAL A 87 -0.77 14.55 11.68
CA VAL A 87 -0.52 14.20 13.10
C VAL A 87 -1.61 13.29 13.69
N ALA A 88 -2.86 13.47 13.27
CA ALA A 88 -3.99 12.65 13.70
C ALA A 88 -3.96 11.21 13.17
N LEU A 89 -3.22 10.96 12.09
CA LEU A 89 -3.09 9.65 11.42
C LEU A 89 -1.76 8.96 11.71
N ALA A 90 -0.73 9.70 12.13
CA ALA A 90 0.64 9.20 12.27
C ALA A 90 0.76 7.94 13.15
N SER A 91 0.07 7.89 14.29
CA SER A 91 0.12 6.72 15.19
C SER A 91 -0.52 5.48 14.57
N ALA A 92 -1.69 5.64 13.93
CA ALA A 92 -2.37 4.52 13.27
C ALA A 92 -1.55 4.01 12.08
N TYR A 93 -1.01 4.93 11.27
CA TYR A 93 -0.15 4.61 10.13
C TYR A 93 1.11 3.82 10.55
N SER A 94 1.80 4.27 11.60
CA SER A 94 2.98 3.57 12.13
C SER A 94 2.63 2.18 12.70
N THR A 95 1.48 2.06 13.36
CA THR A 95 0.99 0.78 13.89
C THR A 95 0.66 -0.20 12.77
N ALA A 96 0.08 0.30 11.67
CA ALA A 96 -0.23 -0.52 10.49
C ALA A 96 1.03 -1.14 9.88
N TRP A 97 2.13 -0.38 9.76
CA TRP A 97 3.42 -0.91 9.29
C TRP A 97 4.04 -1.96 10.22
N THR A 98 3.81 -1.84 11.53
CA THR A 98 4.21 -2.89 12.49
C THR A 98 3.35 -4.14 12.32
N SER A 99 2.06 -3.97 12.03
CA SER A 99 1.07 -5.05 11.95
C SER A 99 1.11 -5.81 10.62
N VAL A 100 1.46 -5.15 9.51
CA VAL A 100 1.51 -5.78 8.18
C VAL A 100 2.68 -6.76 8.03
N LEU A 101 3.79 -6.53 8.74
CA LEU A 101 4.99 -7.35 8.64
C LEU A 101 4.75 -8.85 8.88
N PRO A 102 4.09 -9.29 9.98
CA PRO A 102 3.80 -10.71 10.18
C PRO A 102 2.88 -11.30 9.09
N PHE A 103 1.95 -10.52 8.53
CA PHE A 103 1.08 -11.00 7.44
C PHE A 103 1.88 -11.21 6.16
N ALA A 104 2.70 -10.24 5.78
CA ALA A 104 3.53 -10.32 4.59
C ALA A 104 4.54 -11.49 4.66
N LEU A 105 5.14 -11.73 5.83
CA LEU A 105 6.06 -12.86 6.03
C LEU A 105 5.35 -14.22 5.95
N ARG A 106 4.15 -14.33 6.52
CA ARG A 106 3.31 -15.53 6.41
C ARG A 106 2.97 -15.83 4.95
N ASP A 107 2.53 -14.82 4.23
CA ASP A 107 2.04 -14.98 2.85
C ASP A 107 3.19 -15.26 1.87
N LEU A 108 4.37 -14.67 2.11
CA LEU A 108 5.56 -14.90 1.28
C LEU A 108 6.02 -16.36 1.32
N ALA A 109 5.82 -17.07 2.42
CA ALA A 109 6.23 -18.46 2.56
C ALA A 109 5.56 -19.39 1.52
N GLY A 110 4.35 -19.06 1.05
CA GLY A 110 3.60 -19.82 0.06
C GLY A 110 3.45 -19.12 -1.30
N ALA A 111 3.98 -17.91 -1.47
CA ALA A 111 3.80 -17.12 -2.67
C ALA A 111 4.67 -17.66 -3.83
N SER A 112 4.06 -17.84 -4.99
CA SER A 112 4.74 -18.24 -6.23
C SER A 112 4.41 -17.36 -7.43
N GLU A 113 3.35 -16.55 -7.35
CA GLU A 113 2.96 -15.63 -8.42
C GLU A 113 3.80 -14.34 -8.31
N ASP A 114 4.40 -13.91 -9.42
CA ASP A 114 5.37 -12.82 -9.46
C ASP A 114 4.86 -11.54 -8.78
N LYS A 115 3.63 -11.10 -9.10
CA LYS A 115 3.05 -9.88 -8.52
C LYS A 115 2.91 -9.98 -7.01
N LEU A 116 2.53 -11.15 -6.50
CA LEU A 116 2.41 -11.38 -5.07
C LEU A 116 3.79 -11.37 -4.41
N VAL A 117 4.77 -12.09 -4.97
CA VAL A 117 6.14 -12.11 -4.43
C VAL A 117 6.73 -10.70 -4.37
N LEU A 118 6.62 -9.94 -5.46
CA LEU A 118 7.16 -8.58 -5.55
C LEU A 118 6.50 -7.63 -4.54
N SER A 119 5.17 -7.61 -4.47
CA SER A 119 4.43 -6.75 -3.54
C SER A 119 4.72 -7.09 -2.08
N LEU A 120 4.87 -8.38 -1.74
CA LEU A 120 5.26 -8.82 -0.40
C LEU A 120 6.68 -8.40 -0.03
N ILE A 121 7.65 -8.57 -0.93
CA ILE A 121 9.03 -8.11 -0.73
C ILE A 121 9.04 -6.59 -0.50
N ALA A 122 8.27 -5.84 -1.29
CA ALA A 122 8.19 -4.39 -1.15
C ALA A 122 7.68 -3.99 0.24
N VAL A 123 6.57 -4.57 0.69
CA VAL A 123 6.01 -4.32 2.03
C VAL A 123 6.98 -4.72 3.13
N ILE A 124 7.64 -5.89 3.04
CA ILE A 124 8.60 -6.33 4.06
C ILE A 124 9.79 -5.38 4.13
N ALA A 125 10.32 -4.94 2.98
CA ALA A 125 11.43 -3.99 2.92
C ALA A 125 11.04 -2.64 3.55
N HIS A 126 9.89 -2.09 3.19
CA HIS A 126 9.36 -0.86 3.76
C HIS A 126 9.12 -0.96 5.28
N ALA A 127 8.50 -2.05 5.74
CA ALA A 127 8.28 -2.30 7.17
C ALA A 127 9.58 -2.40 7.98
N LYS A 128 10.71 -2.74 7.31
CA LYS A 128 12.05 -2.79 7.90
C LYS A 128 12.88 -1.52 7.67
N GLY A 129 12.27 -0.45 7.14
CA GLY A 129 12.93 0.82 6.83
C GLY A 129 13.87 0.76 5.62
N GLN A 130 13.85 -0.32 4.84
CA GLN A 130 14.65 -0.50 3.63
C GLN A 130 13.91 0.06 2.40
N HIS A 131 13.56 1.34 2.42
CA HIS A 131 12.65 1.93 1.42
C HIS A 131 13.18 1.84 -0.02
N THR A 132 14.50 1.94 -0.23
CA THR A 132 15.10 1.74 -1.56
C THR A 132 14.92 0.31 -2.07
N LEU A 133 15.06 -0.70 -1.22
CA LEU A 133 14.78 -2.09 -1.61
C LEU A 133 13.29 -2.30 -1.88
N GLY A 134 12.42 -1.61 -1.13
CA GLY A 134 10.98 -1.61 -1.36
C GLY A 134 10.60 -1.10 -2.74
N ALA A 135 11.15 0.07 -3.12
CA ALA A 135 10.95 0.66 -4.44
C ALA A 135 11.46 -0.25 -5.58
N LEU A 136 12.68 -0.80 -5.43
CA LEU A 136 13.25 -1.74 -6.42
C LEU A 136 12.39 -3.00 -6.63
N ALA A 137 11.71 -3.46 -5.57
CA ALA A 137 10.81 -4.61 -5.67
C ALA A 137 9.53 -4.27 -6.45
N LEU A 138 9.08 -3.01 -6.43
CA LEU A 138 7.89 -2.55 -7.17
C LEU A 138 8.15 -2.26 -8.65
N CYS A 139 9.42 -2.09 -9.05
CA CYS A 139 9.78 -1.98 -10.46
C CYS A 139 9.26 -3.16 -11.29
N THR A 140 9.02 -2.93 -12.56
CA THR A 140 8.83 -3.98 -13.56
C THR A 140 10.12 -4.78 -13.76
N GLU A 141 10.00 -5.95 -14.38
CA GLU A 141 11.19 -6.75 -14.71
C GLU A 141 12.11 -6.00 -15.67
N ASP A 142 11.56 -5.34 -16.69
CA ASP A 142 12.34 -4.56 -17.66
C ASP A 142 13.11 -3.42 -16.98
N GLU A 143 12.48 -2.69 -16.06
CA GLU A 143 13.15 -1.63 -15.27
C GLU A 143 14.27 -2.20 -14.41
N ARG A 144 14.07 -3.37 -13.77
CA ARG A 144 15.14 -4.02 -12.99
C ARG A 144 16.30 -4.48 -13.86
N GLN A 145 16.03 -5.04 -15.04
CA GLN A 145 17.08 -5.46 -15.97
C GLN A 145 17.87 -4.25 -16.48
N GLU A 146 17.20 -3.14 -16.79
CA GLU A 146 17.87 -1.89 -17.18
C GLU A 146 18.82 -1.38 -16.08
N MET A 147 18.45 -1.54 -14.81
CA MET A 147 19.32 -1.17 -13.67
C MET A 147 20.56 -2.07 -13.51
N LEU A 148 20.52 -3.31 -14.02
CA LEU A 148 21.60 -4.28 -13.89
C LEU A 148 22.64 -4.22 -15.02
N GLY A 149 22.30 -3.60 -16.17
CA GLY A 149 23.19 -3.38 -17.30
C GLY A 149 23.10 -4.44 -18.39
#